data_AF-A0A7G9LBY8-F1
#
_entry.id   AF-A0A7G9LBY8-F1
#
_cell.length_a   1.000
_cell.length_b   1.000
_cell.length_c   1.000
_cell.angle_alpha   90.00
_cell.angle_beta   90.00
_cell.angle_gamma   90.00
#
_symmetry.space_group_name_H-M   'P 1'
#
loop_
_entity.id
_entity.type
_entity.pdbx_description
1 polymer ?
#
loop_
_entity_poly.entity_id
_entity_poly.type
_entity_poly.pdbx_seq_one_letter_code
_entity_poly.pdbx_strand_id
1 'polypeptide(L)'
;MKNNIENTTYKEAENNVKRIKNFYNHLQIFVIMMLVLLLFSDMIISFFEARISNPNSINWIKTNIWVNSGLWLFGLIIHGIYVFKFKANFIDKWEQKKMNELMKKNKQ
;
A
#
# COMPACT_ATOMS: atom_id res chain seq x y z
N MET A 1 -30.17 -16.06 17.90
CA MET A 1 -29.56 -14.72 17.81
C MET A 1 -28.04 -14.71 17.99
N LYS A 2 -27.45 -15.49 18.91
CA LYS A 2 -25.98 -15.55 19.13
C LYS A 2 -25.15 -15.93 17.89
N ASN A 3 -25.58 -16.95 17.13
CA ASN A 3 -24.85 -17.43 15.94
C ASN A 3 -24.79 -16.42 14.79
N ASN A 4 -25.78 -15.53 14.65
CA ASN A 4 -25.77 -14.51 13.60
C ASN A 4 -24.75 -13.39 13.92
N ILE A 5 -24.51 -13.10 15.20
CA ILE A 5 -23.56 -12.06 15.63
C ILE A 5 -22.10 -12.57 15.52
N GLU A 6 -21.86 -13.86 15.79
CA GLU A 6 -20.55 -14.48 15.53
C GLU A 6 -20.24 -14.55 14.03
N ASN A 7 -21.23 -14.87 13.19
CA ASN A 7 -21.06 -14.86 11.74
C ASN A 7 -20.71 -13.45 11.20
N THR A 8 -21.38 -12.40 11.67
CA THR A 8 -21.12 -11.03 11.17
C THR A 8 -19.76 -10.51 11.60
N THR A 9 -19.37 -10.73 12.85
CA THR A 9 -18.05 -10.32 13.37
C THR A 9 -16.90 -11.07 12.71
N TYR A 10 -17.05 -12.37 12.44
CA TYR A 10 -16.08 -13.15 11.68
C TYR A 10 -15.94 -12.64 10.24
N LYS A 11 -17.06 -12.36 9.57
CA LYS A 11 -17.10 -11.89 8.18
C LYS A 11 -16.50 -10.48 8.02
N GLU A 12 -16.68 -9.60 9.01
CA GLU A 12 -15.99 -8.31 9.06
C GLU A 12 -14.48 -8.48 9.20
N ALA A 13 -14.02 -9.35 10.11
CA ALA A 13 -12.59 -9.64 10.29
C ALA A 13 -11.97 -10.23 9.01
N GLU A 14 -12.65 -11.14 8.33
CA GLU A 14 -12.21 -11.73 7.06
C GLU A 14 -12.07 -10.66 5.96
N ASN A 15 -13.08 -9.81 5.80
CA ASN A 15 -13.05 -8.71 4.82
C ASN A 15 -11.90 -7.74 5.09
N ASN A 16 -11.57 -7.49 6.36
CA ASN A 16 -10.45 -6.63 6.74
C ASN A 16 -9.10 -7.27 6.38
N VAL A 17 -8.90 -8.55 6.67
CA VAL A 17 -7.69 -9.28 6.27
C VAL A 17 -7.54 -9.30 4.75
N LYS A 18 -8.64 -9.51 4.03
CA LYS A 18 -8.67 -9.54 2.56
C LYS A 18 -8.27 -8.19 1.95
N ARG A 19 -8.74 -7.07 2.51
CA ARG A 19 -8.34 -5.71 2.07
C ARG A 19 -6.85 -5.44 2.28
N ILE A 20 -6.31 -5.83 3.43
CA ILE A 20 -4.89 -5.67 3.74
C ILE A 20 -4.04 -6.54 2.82
N LYS A 21 -4.43 -7.80 2.60
CA LYS A 21 -3.74 -8.72 1.68
C LYS A 21 -3.72 -8.17 0.25
N ASN A 22 -4.83 -7.60 -0.22
CA ASN A 22 -4.87 -6.97 -1.54
C ASN A 22 -3.95 -5.75 -1.64
N PHE A 23 -3.88 -4.92 -0.58
CA PHE A 23 -2.93 -3.81 -0.52
C PHE A 23 -1.48 -4.28 -0.62
N TYR A 24 -1.09 -5.31 0.15
CA TYR A 24 0.25 -5.87 0.09
C TYR A 24 0.60 -6.44 -1.27
N ASN A 25 -0.36 -7.08 -1.96
CA ASN A 25 -0.12 -7.57 -3.32
C ASN A 25 0.15 -6.40 -4.29
N HIS A 26 -0.61 -5.31 -4.19
CA HIS A 26 -0.39 -4.11 -5.01
C HIS A 26 0.95 -3.44 -4.69
N LEU A 27 1.29 -3.30 -3.40
CA LEU A 27 2.58 -2.80 -2.93
C LEU A 27 3.75 -3.66 -3.44
N GLN A 28 3.62 -4.98 -3.38
CA GLN A 28 4.65 -5.91 -3.84
C GLN A 28 4.93 -5.73 -5.34
N ILE A 29 3.87 -5.67 -6.16
CA ILE A 29 4.00 -5.45 -7.60
C ILE A 29 4.65 -4.09 -7.86
N PHE A 30 4.23 -3.04 -7.15
CA PHE A 30 4.83 -1.71 -7.27
C PHE A 30 6.33 -1.73 -6.94
N VAL A 31 6.75 -2.37 -5.84
CA VAL A 31 8.16 -2.48 -5.44
C VAL A 31 8.97 -3.23 -6.48
N ILE A 32 8.45 -4.35 -7.00
CA ILE A 32 9.12 -5.11 -8.07
C ILE A 32 9.30 -4.25 -9.32
N MET A 33 8.24 -3.56 -9.75
CA MET A 33 8.30 -2.68 -10.93
C MET A 33 9.28 -1.52 -10.72
N MET A 34 9.32 -0.94 -9.52
CA MET A 34 10.25 0.13 -9.18
C MET A 34 11.70 -0.36 -9.18
N LEU A 35 11.96 -1.57 -8.66
CA LEU A 35 13.29 -2.18 -8.70
C LEU A 35 13.73 -2.47 -10.13
N VAL A 36 12.85 -3.03 -10.97
CA VAL A 36 13.12 -3.25 -12.38
C VAL A 36 13.41 -1.91 -13.07
N LEU A 37 12.59 -0.89 -12.84
CA LEU A 37 12.81 0.42 -13.43
C LEU A 37 14.16 1.03 -13.00
N LEU A 38 14.53 0.89 -11.72
CA LEU A 38 15.79 1.42 -11.19
C LEU A 38 17.00 0.70 -11.79
N LEU A 39 16.98 -0.64 -11.81
CA LEU A 39 18.08 -1.47 -12.32
C LEU A 39 18.25 -1.37 -13.84
N PHE A 40 17.15 -1.26 -14.58
CA PHE A 40 17.16 -1.18 -16.04
C PHE A 40 17.06 0.26 -16.56
N SER A 41 17.07 1.27 -15.68
CA SER A 41 16.92 2.68 -16.08
C SER A 41 17.97 3.10 -17.10
N ASP A 42 19.25 2.78 -16.86
CA ASP A 42 20.34 3.11 -17.76
C ASP A 42 20.22 2.40 -19.12
N MET A 43 19.74 1.15 -19.14
CA MET A 43 19.48 0.41 -20.38
C MET A 43 18.32 1.01 -21.18
N ILE A 44 17.27 1.45 -20.50
CA ILE A 44 16.12 2.12 -21.13
C ILE A 44 16.59 3.46 -21.72
N ILE A 45 17.34 4.25 -20.97
CA ILE A 45 17.85 5.55 -21.42
C ILE A 45 18.81 5.36 -22.61
N SER A 46 19.75 4.42 -22.54
CA SER A 46 20.70 4.17 -23.64
C SER A 46 20.02 3.71 -24.93
N PHE A 47 18.94 2.92 -24.82
CA PHE A 47 18.11 2.53 -25.96
C PHE A 47 17.47 3.75 -26.65
N PHE A 48 17.01 4.73 -25.88
CA PHE A 48 16.45 5.97 -26.43
C PHE A 48 17.54 6.89 -26.99
N GLU A 49 18.69 7.02 -26.32
CA GLU A 49 19.84 7.79 -26.81
C GLU A 49 20.33 7.27 -28.17
N ALA A 50 20.33 5.95 -28.38
CA ALA A 50 20.70 5.34 -29.65
C ALA A 50 19.74 5.68 -30.82
N ARG A 51 18.51 6.14 -30.53
CA ARG A 51 17.48 6.46 -31.55
C ARG A 51 17.13 7.93 -31.64
N ILE A 52 17.48 8.73 -30.62
CA ILE A 52 17.13 10.15 -30.51
C ILE A 52 18.41 10.94 -30.31
N SER A 53 18.79 11.69 -31.35
CA SER A 53 20.01 12.52 -31.34
C SER A 53 19.81 13.87 -30.61
N ASN A 54 18.58 14.21 -30.20
CA ASN A 54 18.29 15.46 -29.51
C ASN A 54 18.45 15.32 -27.99
N PRO A 55 19.43 15.97 -27.35
CA PRO A 55 19.67 15.87 -25.91
C PRO A 55 18.50 16.41 -25.06
N ASN A 56 17.75 17.39 -25.55
CA ASN A 56 16.59 17.92 -24.82
C ASN A 56 15.47 16.88 -24.71
N SER A 57 15.28 16.07 -25.75
CA SER A 57 14.26 15.01 -25.76
C SER A 57 14.62 13.88 -24.78
N ILE A 58 15.90 13.49 -24.71
CA ILE A 58 16.37 12.50 -23.74
C ILE A 58 16.19 13.00 -22.30
N ASN A 59 16.56 14.25 -22.03
CA ASN A 59 16.41 14.81 -20.69
C ASN A 59 14.93 14.92 -20.28
N TRP A 60 14.05 15.23 -21.23
CA TRP A 60 12.60 15.23 -21.02
C TRP A 60 12.08 13.82 -20.68
N ILE A 61 12.51 12.78 -21.40
CA ILE A 61 12.12 11.38 -21.13
C ILE A 61 12.59 10.96 -19.73
N LYS A 62 13.87 11.20 -19.41
CA LYS A 62 14.45 10.86 -18.10
C LYS A 62 13.66 11.52 -16.98
N THR A 63 13.40 12.83 -17.10
CA THR A 63 12.63 13.59 -16.11
C THR A 63 11.20 13.03 -15.96
N ASN A 64 10.52 12.73 -17.06
CA ASN A 64 9.16 12.19 -17.03
C ASN A 64 9.08 10.82 -16.35
N ILE A 65 10.05 9.94 -16.58
CA ILE A 65 10.08 8.61 -15.92
C ILE A 65 10.12 8.77 -14.40
N TRP A 66 11.00 9.64 -13.88
CA TRP A 66 11.13 9.88 -12.44
C TRP A 66 9.93 10.62 -11.86
N VAL A 67 9.39 11.63 -12.56
CA VAL A 67 8.19 12.36 -12.13
C VAL A 67 6.98 11.43 -12.04
N ASN A 68 6.73 10.61 -13.09
CA ASN A 68 5.65 9.65 -13.07
C ASN A 68 5.85 8.60 -11.96
N SER A 69 7.07 8.09 -11.80
CA SER A 69 7.38 7.15 -10.70
C SER A 69 7.09 7.75 -9.33
N GLY A 70 7.41 9.04 -9.13
CA GLY A 70 7.05 9.79 -7.93
C GLY A 70 5.55 9.95 -7.73
N LEU A 71 4.80 10.25 -8.79
CA LEU A 71 3.33 10.35 -8.74
C LEU A 71 2.68 9.01 -8.37
N TRP A 72 3.15 7.90 -8.95
CA TRP A 72 2.68 6.56 -8.60
C TRP A 72 3.02 6.20 -7.15
N LEU A 73 4.22 6.54 -6.67
CA LEU A 73 4.59 6.38 -5.27
C LEU A 73 3.67 7.17 -4.35
N PHE A 74 3.33 8.41 -4.71
CA PHE A 74 2.41 9.25 -3.94
C PHE A 74 0.99 8.64 -3.90
N GLY A 75 0.49 8.14 -5.02
CA GLY A 75 -0.79 7.42 -5.08
C GLY A 75 -0.80 6.19 -4.17
N LEU A 76 0.31 5.45 -4.12
CA LEU A 76 0.46 4.30 -3.24
C LEU A 76 0.44 4.68 -1.75
N ILE A 77 1.10 5.79 -1.39
CA ILE A 77 1.08 6.32 -0.01
C ILE A 77 -0.35 6.67 0.40
N ILE A 78 -1.09 7.39 -0.45
CA ILE A 78 -2.50 7.72 -0.19
C ILE A 78 -3.34 6.45 -0.04
N HIS A 79 -3.15 5.48 -0.93
CA HIS A 79 -3.87 4.21 -0.86
C HIS A 79 -3.55 3.43 0.42
N GLY A 80 -2.29 3.43 0.84
CA GLY A 80 -1.85 2.86 2.12
C GLY A 80 -2.53 3.55 3.30
N ILE A 81 -2.49 4.88 3.35
CA ILE A 81 -3.18 5.65 4.39
C ILE A 81 -4.67 5.30 4.40
N TYR A 82 -5.34 5.19 3.26
CA TYR A 82 -6.75 4.83 3.20
C TYR A 82 -7.04 3.43 3.75
N VAL A 83 -6.24 2.43 3.37
CA VAL A 83 -6.39 1.04 3.83
C VAL A 83 -6.10 0.91 5.33
N PHE A 84 -5.07 1.59 5.84
CA PHE A 84 -4.67 1.54 7.25
C PHE A 84 -5.51 2.45 8.16
N LYS A 85 -5.96 3.62 7.70
CA LYS A 85 -6.87 4.50 8.46
C LYS A 85 -8.22 3.84 8.69
N PHE A 86 -8.70 3.02 7.74
CA PHE A 86 -9.89 2.18 7.96
C PHE A 86 -9.65 1.09 9.02
N LYS A 87 -8.40 0.68 9.26
CA LYS A 87 -8.01 -0.30 10.27
C LYS A 87 -7.83 0.32 11.66
N ALA A 88 -7.49 1.61 11.76
CA ALA A 88 -7.33 2.32 13.05
C ALA A 88 -8.59 2.18 13.93
N ASN A 89 -9.79 2.37 13.38
CA ASN A 89 -11.06 2.14 14.11
C ASN A 89 -11.22 0.72 14.69
N PHE A 90 -10.58 -0.29 14.11
CA PHE A 90 -10.64 -1.68 14.61
C PHE A 90 -9.58 -1.95 15.69
N ILE A 91 -8.39 -1.38 15.53
CA ILE A 91 -7.34 -1.42 16.56
C ILE A 91 -7.80 -0.67 17.80
N ASP A 92 -8.39 0.52 17.64
CA ASP A 92 -8.91 1.33 18.76
C ASP A 92 -10.02 0.59 19.52
N LYS A 93 -10.93 -0.09 18.78
CA LYS A 93 -11.95 -0.96 19.40
C LYS A 93 -11.34 -2.18 20.09
N TRP A 94 -10.31 -2.79 19.51
CA TRP A 94 -9.62 -3.94 20.11
C TRP A 94 -8.85 -3.52 21.37
N GLU A 95 -8.19 -2.38 21.35
CA GLU A 95 -7.50 -1.77 22.49
C GLU A 95 -8.49 -1.44 23.60
N GLN A 96 -9.61 -0.77 23.29
CA GLN A 96 -10.67 -0.52 24.27
C GLN A 96 -11.22 -1.82 24.86
N LYS A 97 -11.39 -2.88 24.05
CA LYS A 97 -11.85 -4.17 24.53
C LYS A 97 -10.82 -4.82 25.47
N LYS A 98 -9.54 -4.80 25.12
CA LYS A 98 -8.49 -5.36 25.99
C LYS A 98 -8.25 -4.55 27.25
N MET A 99 -8.35 -3.23 27.17
CA MET A 99 -8.31 -2.34 28.33
C MET A 99 -9.45 -2.68 29.31
N ASN A 100 -10.67 -2.84 28.80
CA ASN A 100 -11.82 -3.24 29.61
C ASN A 100 -11.69 -4.64 30.22
N GLU A 101 -11.12 -5.60 29.50
CA GLU A 101 -10.84 -6.94 30.02
C GLU A 101 -9.79 -6.91 31.14
N LEU A 102 -8.72 -6.14 30.99
CA LEU A 102 -7.68 -5.96 32.03
C LEU A 102 -8.22 -5.22 33.25
N MET A 103 -9.02 -4.16 33.08
CA MET A 103 -9.66 -3.43 34.17
C MET A 103 -10.63 -4.31 34.98
N LYS A 104 -11.38 -5.21 34.33
CA LYS A 104 -12.24 -6.18 35.03
C LYS A 104 -11.42 -7.21 35.80
N LYS A 105 -10.29 -7.65 35.25
CA LYS A 105 -9.40 -8.64 35.86
C LYS A 105 -8.66 -8.11 37.10
N ASN A 106 -8.41 -6.80 37.17
CA ASN A 106 -7.82 -6.11 38.33
C ASN A 106 -8.85 -5.63 39.37
N LYS A 107 -10.16 -5.75 39.10
CA LYS A 107 -11.24 -5.43 40.05
C LYS A 107 -11.80 -6.68 40.77
N GLN A 108 -11.24 -7.86 40.49
CA GLN A 108 -11.36 -9.06 41.32
C GLN A 108 -10.10 -9.20 42.15
#